data_AF-A0A9Q3PNX7-F1
#
_entry.id   AF-A0A9Q3PNX7-F1
#
_cell.length_a   1.000
_cell.length_b   1.000
_cell.length_c   1.000
_cell.angle_alpha   90.00
_cell.angle_beta   90.00
_cell.angle_gamma   90.00
#
_symmetry.space_group_name_H-M   'P 1'
#
loop_
_entity.id
_entity.type
_entity.pdbx_description
1 polymer ?
#
loop_
_entity_poly.entity_id
_entity_poly.type
_entity_poly.pdbx_seq_one_letter_code
_entity_poly.pdbx_strand_id
1 'polypeptide(L)'
;MKPLGIIDLTLIFPHPSQYIRLKVEFVVMDNLTSNHFILGNDYLSIYGIDISNQKDRYFTIGDNKRQKFGLFNDKKPITVIENEEKSPEKNFFISEQLKEAEFNHELTEKMKEKLIELLFKYKNSFATDKEPLGAIIGHEVDIVLNVEKHYPPLLRRPAYTASPRARETLELHIKDIIDLGVLRKVGHNEQVEVTTPVIITWNNGKSKMVGDFRALNTYTIPYRYPILRIHETLTQLSQAKLIKAMDSLKGFHQNFLTENAKKLPRIIVNCGIFEYLQMPFGIKNAASHYQRIMNTIFPKEFLEGWLIIYIDDIIVFSETWDNHLTRLERVLQKDSTNEYENLLDKVSFCIQ
;
A
#
# COMPACT_ATOMS: atom_id res chain seq x y z
N MET A 1 -34.58 -5.47 -2.00
CA MET A 1 -33.39 -6.12 -2.59
C MET A 1 -33.70 -6.48 -4.02
N LYS A 2 -32.80 -6.19 -4.96
CA LYS A 2 -33.01 -6.47 -6.39
C LYS A 2 -32.36 -7.81 -6.74
N PRO A 3 -33.06 -8.76 -7.38
CA PRO A 3 -32.43 -10.00 -7.83
C PRO A 3 -31.44 -9.68 -8.96
N LEU A 4 -30.18 -10.09 -8.80
CA LEU A 4 -29.11 -9.93 -9.78
C LEU A 4 -29.10 -11.09 -10.80
N GLY A 5 -29.64 -12.25 -10.42
CA GLY A 5 -29.73 -13.43 -11.28
C GLY A 5 -30.02 -14.70 -10.49
N ILE A 6 -30.06 -15.83 -11.20
CA ILE A 6 -30.19 -17.18 -10.61
C ILE A 6 -28.92 -17.96 -10.93
N ILE A 7 -28.37 -18.66 -9.95
CA ILE A 7 -27.23 -19.58 -10.12
C ILE A 7 -27.62 -20.97 -9.64
N ASP A 8 -27.27 -21.97 -10.45
CA ASP A 8 -27.49 -23.37 -10.10
C ASP A 8 -26.24 -23.94 -9.44
N LEU A 9 -26.38 -24.41 -8.20
CA LEU A 9 -25.30 -25.06 -7.47
C LEU A 9 -25.72 -26.47 -7.06
N THR A 10 -24.77 -27.41 -7.13
CA THR A 10 -24.99 -28.78 -6.66
C THR A 10 -24.34 -28.96 -5.30
N LEU A 11 -25.16 -29.10 -4.26
CA LEU A 11 -24.71 -29.48 -2.93
C LEU A 11 -24.44 -30.98 -2.88
N ILE A 12 -23.26 -31.37 -2.39
CA ILE A 12 -22.85 -32.78 -2.30
C ILE A 12 -22.83 -33.19 -0.84
N PHE A 13 -23.68 -34.15 -0.48
CA PHE A 13 -23.71 -34.76 0.84
C PHE A 13 -22.96 -36.09 0.81
N PRO A 14 -21.93 -36.27 1.66
CA PRO A 14 -21.22 -37.54 1.77
C PRO A 14 -22.14 -38.59 2.40
N HIS A 15 -22.28 -39.75 1.75
CA HIS A 15 -23.10 -40.86 2.24
C HIS A 15 -22.37 -42.21 2.06
N PRO A 16 -22.52 -43.17 3.00
CA PRO A 16 -21.68 -44.37 3.08
C PRO A 16 -21.66 -45.25 1.82
N SER A 17 -22.76 -45.27 1.06
CA SER A 17 -22.87 -46.10 -0.16
C SER A 17 -22.56 -45.34 -1.45
N GLN A 18 -22.83 -44.02 -1.49
CA GLN A 18 -22.67 -43.14 -2.66
C GLN A 18 -22.94 -41.69 -2.26
N TYR A 19 -22.32 -40.69 -2.91
CA TYR A 19 -22.59 -39.26 -2.69
C TYR A 19 -23.99 -38.85 -3.16
N ILE A 20 -24.72 -38.11 -2.32
CA ILE A 20 -26.01 -37.51 -2.69
C ILE A 20 -25.75 -36.11 -3.24
N ARG A 21 -26.31 -35.81 -4.41
CA ARG A 21 -26.15 -34.54 -5.11
C ARG A 21 -27.49 -33.84 -5.20
N LEU A 22 -27.61 -32.69 -4.56
CA LEU A 22 -28.82 -31.89 -4.50
C LEU A 22 -28.60 -30.62 -5.32
N LYS A 23 -29.30 -30.50 -6.44
CA LYS A 23 -29.25 -29.27 -7.26
C LYS A 23 -30.19 -28.24 -6.65
N VAL A 24 -29.65 -27.07 -6.33
CA VAL A 24 -30.39 -25.93 -5.77
C VAL A 24 -30.18 -24.73 -6.67
N GLU A 25 -31.28 -24.07 -7.02
CA GLU A 25 -31.26 -22.77 -7.68
C GLU A 25 -31.19 -21.69 -6.60
N PHE A 26 -30.16 -20.85 -6.67
CA PHE A 26 -29.96 -19.72 -5.76
C PHE A 26 -30.33 -18.43 -6.46
N VAL A 27 -31.28 -17.69 -5.91
CA VAL A 27 -31.55 -16.31 -6.35
C VAL A 27 -30.53 -15.39 -5.67
N VAL A 28 -29.66 -14.78 -6.48
CA VAL A 28 -28.65 -13.83 -5.99
C VAL A 28 -29.31 -12.48 -5.81
N MET A 29 -29.23 -11.95 -4.59
CA MET A 29 -29.82 -10.67 -4.24
C MET A 29 -28.72 -9.63 -4.04
N ASP A 30 -28.92 -8.44 -4.56
CA ASP A 30 -28.02 -7.30 -4.33
C ASP A 30 -27.97 -6.96 -2.83
N ASN A 31 -26.76 -6.95 -2.25
CA ASN A 31 -26.44 -6.67 -0.84
C ASN A 31 -27.08 -7.60 0.22
N LEU A 32 -27.33 -8.87 -0.08
CA LEU A 32 -27.74 -9.86 0.94
C LEU A 32 -26.53 -10.49 1.64
N THR A 33 -26.23 -10.09 2.87
CA THR A 33 -25.23 -10.73 3.73
C THR A 33 -25.88 -11.79 4.61
N SER A 34 -26.04 -13.02 4.10
CA SER A 34 -26.44 -14.16 4.94
C SER A 34 -25.36 -15.24 4.94
N ASN A 35 -24.86 -15.58 6.13
CA ASN A 35 -23.90 -16.67 6.33
C ASN A 35 -24.58 -18.05 6.43
N HIS A 36 -25.91 -18.08 6.46
CA HIS A 36 -26.71 -19.29 6.62
C HIS A 36 -27.85 -19.31 5.59
N PHE A 37 -28.18 -20.49 5.09
CA PHE A 37 -29.39 -20.71 4.31
C PHE A 37 -30.23 -21.79 4.98
N ILE A 38 -31.56 -21.60 4.95
CA ILE A 38 -32.50 -22.55 5.52
C ILE A 38 -33.01 -23.42 4.37
N LEU A 39 -32.72 -24.72 4.43
CA LEU A 39 -33.29 -25.69 3.50
C LEU A 39 -34.54 -26.30 4.14
N GLY A 40 -35.67 -26.22 3.44
CA GLY A 40 -36.95 -26.75 3.91
C GLY A 40 -36.92 -28.27 4.08
N ASN A 41 -37.65 -28.77 5.08
CA ASN A 41 -37.75 -30.21 5.35
C ASN A 41 -38.48 -30.96 4.22
N ASP A 42 -39.42 -30.29 3.55
CA ASP A 42 -40.08 -30.74 2.34
C ASP A 42 -39.07 -30.99 1.21
N TYR A 43 -38.14 -30.05 0.99
CA TYR A 43 -37.11 -30.16 -0.03
C TYR A 43 -36.08 -31.25 0.28
N LEU A 44 -35.71 -31.38 1.55
CA LEU A 44 -34.83 -32.44 2.05
C LEU A 44 -35.46 -33.83 1.89
N SER A 45 -36.77 -33.95 2.12
CA SER A 45 -37.49 -35.22 2.03
C SER A 45 -37.49 -35.81 0.62
N ILE A 46 -37.50 -34.96 -0.43
CA ILE A 46 -37.42 -35.38 -1.85
C ILE A 46 -36.14 -36.15 -2.14
N TYR A 47 -35.05 -35.81 -1.46
CA TYR A 47 -33.74 -36.47 -1.61
C TYR A 47 -33.49 -37.55 -0.55
N GLY A 48 -34.55 -37.99 0.13
CA GLY A 48 -34.51 -39.07 1.12
C GLY A 48 -33.94 -38.65 2.47
N ILE A 49 -33.85 -37.36 2.78
CA ILE A 49 -33.39 -36.85 4.08
C ILE A 49 -34.60 -36.60 4.97
N ASP A 50 -34.75 -37.40 6.03
CA ASP A 50 -35.87 -37.30 6.98
C ASP A 50 -35.37 -36.88 8.37
N ILE A 51 -35.85 -35.73 8.85
CA ILE A 51 -35.53 -35.16 10.16
C ILE A 51 -36.76 -35.33 11.06
N SER A 52 -36.98 -36.55 11.54
CA SER A 52 -38.09 -36.83 12.47
C SER A 52 -37.69 -36.46 13.90
N ASN A 53 -38.51 -35.64 14.55
CA ASN A 53 -38.24 -35.06 15.86
C ASN A 53 -38.59 -36.04 17.00
N GLN A 54 -37.90 -37.19 17.05
CA GLN A 54 -37.89 -38.04 18.25
C GLN A 54 -36.79 -37.54 19.20
N LYS A 55 -36.85 -37.94 20.47
CA LYS A 55 -36.11 -37.36 21.62
C LYS A 55 -34.61 -37.03 21.40
N ASP A 56 -33.96 -37.61 20.40
CA ASP A 56 -32.62 -37.26 19.93
C ASP A 56 -32.67 -36.76 18.47
N ARG A 57 -31.99 -35.65 18.15
CA ARG A 57 -31.99 -35.07 16.80
C ARG A 57 -31.06 -35.86 15.87
N TYR A 58 -31.60 -36.89 15.24
CA TYR A 58 -30.94 -37.61 14.16
C TYR A 58 -31.64 -37.36 12.83
N PHE A 59 -30.91 -37.52 11.73
CA PHE A 59 -31.49 -37.59 10.41
C PHE A 59 -31.15 -38.92 9.76
N THR A 60 -32.05 -39.42 8.93
CA THR A 60 -31.81 -40.59 8.08
C THR A 60 -31.65 -40.14 6.65
N ILE A 61 -30.85 -40.87 5.88
CA ILE A 61 -30.59 -40.58 4.48
C ILE A 61 -30.95 -41.82 3.65
N GLY A 62 -31.84 -41.66 2.67
CA GLY A 62 -32.32 -42.72 1.77
C GLY A 62 -33.39 -43.63 2.36
N ASP A 63 -33.74 -44.70 1.64
CA ASP A 63 -34.85 -45.61 2.00
C ASP A 63 -34.59 -46.45 3.26
N ASN A 64 -33.33 -46.53 3.72
CA ASN A 64 -32.94 -47.35 4.85
C ASN A 64 -32.98 -46.57 6.16
N LYS A 65 -34.20 -46.41 6.72
CA LYS A 65 -34.50 -45.67 7.96
C LYS A 65 -33.82 -46.18 9.24
N ARG A 66 -32.95 -47.18 9.14
CA ARG A 66 -32.20 -47.75 10.29
C ARG A 66 -30.88 -47.03 10.55
N GLN A 67 -30.28 -46.39 9.55
CA GLN A 67 -29.00 -45.70 9.72
C GLN A 67 -29.23 -44.26 10.14
N LYS A 68 -28.97 -43.98 11.42
CA LYS A 68 -29.16 -42.66 12.04
C LYS A 68 -27.85 -41.89 12.05
N PHE A 69 -27.85 -40.69 11.47
CA PHE A 69 -26.74 -39.76 11.55
C PHE A 69 -27.02 -38.74 12.65
N GLY A 70 -26.08 -38.58 13.58
CA GLY A 70 -26.16 -37.56 14.61
C GLY A 70 -25.89 -36.17 14.04
N LEU A 71 -26.65 -35.17 14.45
CA LEU A 71 -26.31 -33.78 14.18
C LEU A 71 -25.11 -33.40 15.08
N PHE A 72 -23.95 -33.16 14.48
CA PHE A 72 -22.79 -32.66 15.20
C PHE A 72 -23.05 -31.19 15.55
N ASN A 73 -23.47 -30.95 16.79
CA ASN A 73 -23.59 -29.61 17.32
C ASN A 73 -22.26 -29.31 18.02
N ASP A 74 -21.36 -28.63 17.32
CA ASP A 74 -20.08 -28.21 17.87
C ASP A 74 -20.35 -27.10 18.91
N LYS A 75 -20.87 -27.48 20.08
CA LYS A 75 -21.01 -26.60 21.25
C LYS A 75 -19.63 -26.40 21.87
N LYS A 76 -18.70 -25.81 21.12
CA LYS A 76 -17.79 -24.87 21.76
C LYS A 76 -18.64 -23.65 22.07
N PRO A 77 -18.58 -23.05 23.28
CA PRO A 77 -19.00 -21.67 23.42
C PRO A 77 -18.11 -20.90 22.44
N ILE A 78 -18.66 -20.56 21.28
CA ILE A 78 -18.08 -19.54 20.44
C ILE A 78 -18.15 -18.33 21.34
N THR A 79 -17.01 -17.91 21.88
CA THR A 79 -16.85 -16.55 22.39
C THR A 79 -17.46 -15.67 21.33
N VAL A 80 -18.61 -15.09 21.64
CA VAL A 80 -19.15 -13.99 20.90
C VAL A 80 -18.08 -12.92 21.04
N ILE A 81 -17.15 -12.91 20.09
CA ILE A 81 -16.53 -11.65 19.72
C ILE A 81 -17.74 -10.92 19.18
N GLU A 82 -18.29 -10.03 20.01
CA GLU A 82 -19.16 -8.96 19.58
C GLU A 82 -18.34 -8.19 18.55
N ASN A 83 -18.29 -8.70 17.31
CA ASN A 83 -17.90 -7.92 16.17
C ASN A 83 -19.09 -6.99 15.96
N GLU A 84 -19.12 -5.93 16.76
CA GLU A 84 -19.69 -4.65 16.36
C GLU A 84 -19.39 -4.47 14.88
N GLU A 85 -20.45 -4.40 14.08
CA GLU A 85 -20.54 -3.81 12.75
C GLU A 85 -19.21 -3.35 12.11
N LYS A 86 -18.28 -4.26 11.78
CA LYS A 86 -17.10 -3.92 10.98
C LYS A 86 -17.47 -4.17 9.53
N SER A 87 -17.78 -3.09 8.82
CA SER A 87 -18.00 -3.08 7.38
C SER A 87 -16.96 -3.95 6.65
N PRO A 88 -17.32 -4.74 5.63
CA PRO A 88 -16.37 -5.57 4.88
C PRO A 88 -15.20 -4.76 4.33
N GLU A 89 -15.41 -3.46 4.05
CA GLU A 89 -14.35 -2.52 3.67
C GLU A 89 -13.31 -2.27 4.77
N LYS A 90 -13.72 -2.16 6.04
CA LYS A 90 -12.79 -1.91 7.16
C LYS A 90 -11.89 -3.13 7.40
N ASN A 91 -12.42 -4.33 7.23
CA ASN A 91 -11.62 -5.55 7.32
C ASN A 91 -10.65 -5.67 6.15
N PHE A 92 -11.07 -5.29 4.93
CA PHE A 92 -10.19 -5.23 3.76
C PHE A 92 -9.05 -4.22 3.95
N PHE A 93 -9.36 -3.01 4.42
CA PHE A 93 -8.40 -1.97 4.77
C PHE A 93 -7.34 -2.47 5.76
N ILE A 94 -7.77 -3.14 6.83
CA ILE A 94 -6.86 -3.70 7.83
C ILE A 94 -5.98 -4.81 7.21
N SER A 95 -6.55 -5.69 6.40
CA SER A 95 -5.83 -6.86 5.87
C SER A 95 -4.84 -6.54 4.75
N GLU A 96 -5.09 -5.50 3.95
CA GLU A 96 -4.25 -5.14 2.80
C GLU A 96 -3.37 -3.92 3.10
N GLN A 97 -3.94 -2.80 3.56
CA GLN A 97 -3.21 -1.55 3.73
C GLN A 97 -2.50 -1.45 5.08
N LEU A 98 -3.02 -2.08 6.14
CA LEU A 98 -2.37 -2.15 7.45
C LEU A 98 -1.63 -3.48 7.71
N LYS A 99 -1.41 -4.29 6.68
CA LYS A 99 -0.75 -5.60 6.81
C LYS A 99 0.66 -5.52 7.39
N GLU A 100 1.38 -4.47 7.04
CA GLU A 100 2.75 -4.19 7.50
C GLU A 100 2.78 -3.24 8.71
N ALA A 101 1.62 -2.81 9.22
CA ALA A 101 1.56 -1.90 10.36
C ALA A 101 1.93 -2.64 11.66
N GLU A 102 2.96 -2.17 12.35
CA GLU A 102 3.35 -2.68 13.66
C GLU A 102 2.62 -1.90 14.77
N PHE A 103 1.82 -2.59 15.57
CA PHE A 103 1.18 -2.04 16.76
C PHE A 103 1.92 -2.52 18.01
N ASN A 104 2.30 -1.59 18.90
CA ASN A 104 2.86 -1.96 20.20
C ASN A 104 1.83 -2.78 21.02
N HIS A 105 2.32 -3.82 21.70
CA HIS A 105 1.56 -4.70 22.60
C HIS A 105 0.94 -3.99 23.82
N GLU A 106 1.43 -2.80 24.19
CA GLU A 106 0.93 -2.02 25.33
C GLU A 106 -0.34 -1.19 25.02
N LEU A 107 -0.78 -1.15 23.76
CA LEU A 107 -2.04 -0.50 23.38
C LEU A 107 -3.24 -1.32 23.87
N THR A 108 -4.13 -0.68 24.64
CA THR A 108 -5.44 -1.29 24.96
C THR A 108 -6.30 -1.46 23.71
N GLU A 109 -7.17 -2.46 23.70
CA GLU A 109 -8.04 -2.73 22.54
C GLU A 109 -8.91 -1.52 22.16
N LYS A 110 -9.43 -0.78 23.16
CA LYS A 110 -10.18 0.47 22.92
C LYS A 110 -9.36 1.56 22.23
N MET A 111 -8.06 1.65 22.52
CA MET A 111 -7.17 2.61 21.86
C MET A 111 -6.91 2.19 20.42
N LYS A 112 -6.70 0.89 20.18
CA LYS A 112 -6.54 0.35 18.82
C LYS A 112 -7.78 0.60 17.97
N GLU A 113 -8.97 0.39 18.51
CA GLU A 113 -10.23 0.63 17.81
C GLU A 113 -10.37 2.08 17.35
N LYS A 114 -10.18 3.04 18.26
CA LYS A 114 -10.21 4.48 17.92
C LYS A 114 -9.18 4.86 16.86
N LEU A 115 -7.97 4.30 16.94
CA LEU A 115 -6.93 4.54 15.95
C LEU A 115 -7.31 3.98 14.59
N ILE A 116 -7.81 2.74 14.54
CA ILE A 116 -8.25 2.10 13.29
C ILE A 116 -9.43 2.87 12.68
N GLU A 117 -10.35 3.39 13.49
CA GLU A 117 -11.43 4.25 13.01
C GLU A 117 -10.92 5.52 12.37
N LEU A 118 -9.94 6.18 12.99
CA LEU A 118 -9.30 7.36 12.45
C LEU A 118 -8.58 7.06 11.12
N LEU A 119 -7.79 5.99 11.07
CA LEU A 119 -7.10 5.57 9.85
C LEU A 119 -8.10 5.21 8.74
N PHE A 120 -9.18 4.50 9.07
CA PHE A 120 -10.21 4.14 8.11
C PHE A 120 -11.00 5.36 7.60
N LYS A 121 -11.23 6.38 8.45
CA LYS A 121 -11.84 7.66 8.04
C LYS A 121 -11.03 8.33 6.93
N TYR A 122 -9.71 8.23 6.99
CA TYR A 122 -8.78 8.76 5.98
C TYR A 122 -8.21 7.64 5.11
N LYS A 123 -8.98 6.59 4.79
CA LYS A 123 -8.48 5.44 3.99
C LYS A 123 -7.88 5.83 2.63
N ASN A 124 -8.35 6.93 2.04
CA ASN A 124 -7.85 7.46 0.76
C ASN A 124 -6.48 8.14 0.85
N SER A 125 -5.94 8.34 2.06
CA SER A 125 -4.57 8.82 2.28
C SER A 125 -3.53 7.72 2.10
N PHE A 126 -3.97 6.45 2.16
CA PHE A 126 -3.11 5.29 2.03
C PHE A 126 -3.17 4.80 0.60
N ALA A 127 -2.05 4.89 -0.12
CA ALA A 127 -1.95 4.29 -1.44
C ALA A 127 -1.42 2.87 -1.37
N THR A 128 -1.95 2.02 -2.25
CA THR A 128 -1.43 0.67 -2.45
C THR A 128 -0.36 0.69 -3.54
N ASP A 129 0.57 -0.28 -3.55
CA ASP A 129 1.64 -0.44 -4.56
C ASP A 129 1.21 -0.34 -6.05
N LYS A 130 -0.09 -0.51 -6.32
CA LYS A 130 -0.72 -0.57 -7.65
C LYS A 130 -1.47 0.70 -8.07
N GLU A 131 -1.66 1.65 -7.16
CA GLU A 131 -2.36 2.90 -7.44
C GLU A 131 -1.40 3.95 -8.00
N PRO A 132 -1.88 4.89 -8.84
CA PRO A 132 -1.03 5.94 -9.37
C PRO A 132 -0.47 6.77 -8.22
N LEU A 133 0.83 7.04 -8.28
CA LEU A 133 1.49 7.87 -7.28
C LEU A 133 0.87 9.27 -7.27
N GLY A 134 0.62 9.77 -6.06
CA GLY A 134 0.27 11.17 -5.84
C GLY A 134 1.27 12.12 -6.49
N ALA A 135 0.76 13.24 -6.99
CA ALA A 135 1.58 14.31 -7.54
C ALA A 135 1.54 15.52 -6.61
N ILE A 136 2.70 16.00 -6.16
CA ILE A 136 2.77 17.26 -5.43
C ILE A 136 2.74 18.41 -6.45
N ILE A 137 1.54 18.94 -6.69
CA ILE A 137 1.31 19.96 -7.72
C ILE A 137 1.97 21.28 -7.29
N GLY A 138 2.63 21.96 -8.23
CA GLY A 138 3.25 23.28 -8.00
C GLY A 138 4.65 23.25 -7.38
N HIS A 139 5.19 22.06 -7.09
CA HIS A 139 6.52 21.86 -6.53
C HIS A 139 7.47 21.12 -7.47
N GLU A 140 7.42 21.45 -8.76
CA GLU A 140 8.34 20.86 -9.74
C GLU A 140 9.80 21.14 -9.38
N VAL A 141 10.62 20.10 -9.47
CA VAL A 141 12.04 20.12 -9.12
C VAL A 141 12.86 20.38 -10.36
N ASP A 142 13.72 21.40 -10.28
CA ASP A 142 14.73 21.66 -11.29
C ASP A 142 16.08 21.02 -10.91
N ILE A 143 16.85 20.61 -11.92
CA ILE A 143 18.20 20.06 -11.74
C ILE A 143 19.16 21.00 -12.47
N VAL A 144 19.88 21.81 -11.69
CA VAL A 144 20.83 22.77 -12.25
C VAL A 144 22.24 22.18 -12.24
N LEU A 145 22.91 22.22 -13.39
CA LEU A 145 24.30 21.81 -13.54
C LEU A 145 25.25 23.01 -13.44
N ASN A 146 26.47 22.77 -12.96
CA ASN A 146 27.55 23.75 -12.93
C ASN A 146 28.36 23.81 -14.24
N VAL A 147 27.86 23.15 -15.28
CA VAL A 147 28.45 23.09 -16.62
C VAL A 147 27.38 23.48 -17.64
N GLU A 148 27.81 24.24 -18.63
CA GLU A 148 26.97 24.61 -19.77
C GLU A 148 27.06 23.58 -20.90
N LYS A 149 26.18 23.70 -21.89
CA LYS A 149 26.26 22.87 -23.09
C LYS A 149 27.45 23.32 -23.95
N HIS A 150 28.22 22.43 -24.57
CA HIS A 150 28.07 20.98 -24.65
C HIS A 150 28.58 20.26 -23.40
N TYR A 151 27.79 19.30 -22.89
CA TYR A 151 28.10 18.60 -21.67
C TYR A 151 29.38 17.74 -21.76
N PRO A 152 30.12 17.59 -20.64
CA PRO A 152 31.32 16.76 -20.58
C PRO A 152 31.03 15.30 -20.93
N PRO A 153 31.99 14.56 -21.55
CA PRO A 153 31.81 13.16 -21.92
C PRO A 153 31.40 12.24 -20.76
N LEU A 154 31.75 12.60 -19.53
CA LEU A 154 31.38 11.85 -18.33
C LEU A 154 29.86 11.76 -18.11
N LEU A 155 29.08 12.71 -18.68
CA LEU A 155 27.62 12.67 -18.67
C LEU A 155 27.02 11.81 -19.79
N ARG A 156 27.83 11.29 -20.72
CA ARG A 156 27.39 10.43 -21.83
C ARG A 156 27.98 9.04 -21.68
N ARG A 157 27.45 8.30 -20.71
CA ARG A 157 27.95 6.96 -20.37
C ARG A 157 27.16 5.89 -21.15
N PRO A 158 27.82 4.84 -21.67
CA PRO A 158 27.14 3.74 -22.36
C PRO A 158 26.42 2.83 -21.35
N ALA A 159 25.43 2.07 -21.81
CA ALA A 159 24.78 1.05 -21.00
C ALA A 159 25.81 0.01 -20.50
N TYR A 160 25.62 -0.44 -19.26
CA TYR A 160 26.41 -1.56 -18.74
C TYR A 160 26.05 -2.86 -19.45
N THR A 161 27.04 -3.74 -19.57
CA THR A 161 26.82 -5.11 -20.01
C THR A 161 26.04 -5.87 -18.92
N ALA A 162 24.84 -6.34 -19.25
CA ALA A 162 23.98 -7.09 -18.35
C ALA A 162 23.90 -8.56 -18.78
N SER A 163 23.89 -9.47 -17.80
CA SER A 163 23.64 -10.90 -18.03
C SER A 163 22.20 -11.12 -18.54
N PRO A 164 21.89 -12.25 -19.19
CA PRO A 164 20.52 -12.52 -19.68
C PRO A 164 19.44 -12.35 -18.60
N ARG A 165 19.68 -12.89 -17.40
CA ARG A 165 18.79 -12.73 -16.24
C ARG A 165 18.61 -11.27 -15.84
N ALA A 166 19.69 -10.49 -15.82
CA ALA A 166 19.61 -9.07 -15.47
C ALA A 166 18.86 -8.26 -16.53
N ARG A 167 19.00 -8.62 -17.81
CA ARG A 167 18.27 -7.97 -18.92
C ARG A 167 16.77 -8.19 -18.83
N GLU A 168 16.34 -9.43 -18.65
CA GLU A 168 14.92 -9.76 -18.45
C GLU A 168 14.35 -9.01 -17.25
N THR A 169 15.11 -8.99 -16.14
CA THR A 169 14.71 -8.25 -14.93
C THR A 169 14.62 -6.74 -15.18
N LEU A 170 15.57 -6.14 -15.93
CA LEU A 170 15.53 -4.72 -16.30
C LEU A 170 14.30 -4.38 -17.13
N GLU A 171 13.96 -5.22 -18.10
CA GLU A 171 12.80 -5.00 -18.96
C GLU A 171 11.48 -5.03 -18.17
N LEU A 172 11.37 -5.94 -17.19
CA LEU A 172 10.23 -5.96 -16.26
C LEU A 172 10.15 -4.68 -15.42
N HIS A 173 11.23 -4.29 -14.74
CA HIS A 173 11.26 -3.06 -13.93
C HIS A 173 10.94 -1.82 -14.75
N ILE A 174 11.48 -1.71 -15.98
CA ILE A 174 11.21 -0.58 -16.86
C ILE A 174 9.73 -0.53 -17.22
N LYS A 175 9.12 -1.67 -17.55
CA LYS A 175 7.70 -1.74 -17.87
C LYS A 175 6.86 -1.29 -16.67
N ASP A 176 7.13 -1.80 -15.47
CA ASP A 176 6.39 -1.44 -14.27
C ASP A 176 6.49 0.07 -13.97
N ILE A 177 7.67 0.66 -14.14
CA ILE A 177 7.92 2.09 -13.88
C ILE A 177 7.29 2.98 -14.98
N ILE A 178 7.19 2.50 -16.22
CA ILE A 178 6.44 3.16 -17.30
C ILE A 178 4.94 3.11 -17.03
N ASP A 179 4.42 1.96 -16.62
CA ASP A 179 3.00 1.77 -16.30
C ASP A 179 2.58 2.65 -15.10
N LEU A 180 3.51 2.94 -14.18
CA LEU A 180 3.33 3.92 -13.10
C LEU A 180 3.43 5.39 -13.55
N GLY A 181 3.78 5.68 -14.80
CA GLY A 181 3.94 7.04 -15.32
C GLY A 181 5.21 7.77 -14.86
N VAL A 182 6.16 7.07 -14.26
CA VAL A 182 7.42 7.67 -13.74
C VAL A 182 8.46 7.81 -14.85
N LEU A 183 8.47 6.87 -15.81
CA LEU A 183 9.39 6.83 -16.96
C LEU A 183 8.66 6.98 -18.30
N ARG A 184 9.34 7.62 -19.26
CA ARG A 184 8.93 7.68 -20.67
C ARG A 184 10.06 7.20 -21.57
N LYS A 185 9.74 6.46 -22.63
CA LYS A 185 10.72 6.10 -23.66
C LYS A 185 11.07 7.33 -24.50
N VAL A 186 12.36 7.60 -24.70
CA VAL A 186 12.82 8.72 -25.52
C VAL A 186 12.61 8.40 -27.00
N GLY A 187 12.04 9.34 -27.75
CA GLY A 187 11.73 9.17 -29.17
C GLY A 187 12.96 9.20 -30.07
N HIS A 188 12.85 8.60 -31.26
CA HIS A 188 13.96 8.50 -32.24
C HIS A 188 14.52 9.84 -32.72
N ASN A 189 13.71 10.91 -32.69
CA ASN A 189 14.09 12.25 -33.14
C ASN A 189 14.55 13.16 -32.00
N GLU A 190 14.54 12.67 -30.76
CA GLU A 190 14.95 13.47 -29.61
C GLU A 190 16.46 13.41 -29.43
N GLN A 191 17.09 14.58 -29.33
CA GLN A 191 18.51 14.67 -29.06
C GLN A 191 18.82 14.19 -27.64
N VAL A 192 19.81 13.30 -27.51
CA VAL A 192 20.28 12.78 -26.22
C VAL A 192 21.66 13.35 -25.90
N GLU A 193 21.72 14.19 -24.89
CA GLU A 193 22.97 14.84 -24.44
C GLU A 193 23.54 14.22 -23.17
N VAL A 194 22.72 13.53 -22.38
CA VAL A 194 23.08 12.88 -21.11
C VAL A 194 22.52 11.46 -21.09
N THR A 195 23.33 10.50 -20.64
CA THR A 195 22.94 9.10 -20.47
C THR A 195 23.57 8.52 -19.21
N THR A 196 22.72 7.92 -18.37
CA THR A 196 23.10 7.26 -17.13
C THR A 196 22.87 5.75 -17.22
N PRO A 197 23.90 4.91 -17.05
CA PRO A 197 23.71 3.48 -17.11
C PRO A 197 23.05 2.96 -15.84
N VAL A 198 22.38 1.82 -15.97
CA VAL A 198 21.59 1.21 -14.91
C VAL A 198 22.15 -0.17 -14.59
N ILE A 199 22.11 -0.56 -13.32
CA ILE A 199 22.43 -1.90 -12.84
C ILE A 199 21.23 -2.51 -12.12
N ILE A 200 21.19 -3.85 -12.09
CA ILE A 200 20.30 -4.58 -11.18
C ILE A 200 21.11 -5.02 -9.97
N THR A 201 20.62 -4.65 -8.79
CA THR A 201 21.11 -5.17 -7.52
C THR A 201 20.14 -6.21 -6.99
N TRP A 202 20.65 -7.30 -6.42
CA TRP A 202 19.84 -8.36 -5.81
C TRP A 202 20.05 -8.32 -4.31
N ASN A 203 18.96 -8.34 -3.55
CA ASN A 203 19.00 -8.44 -2.09
C ASN A 203 17.86 -9.35 -1.61
N ASN A 204 18.19 -10.41 -0.86
CA ASN A 204 17.23 -11.38 -0.32
C ASN A 204 16.21 -11.89 -1.36
N GLY A 205 16.68 -12.20 -2.57
CA GLY A 205 15.85 -12.68 -3.68
C GLY A 205 15.05 -11.60 -4.42
N LYS A 206 14.96 -10.37 -3.90
CA LYS A 206 14.33 -9.22 -4.58
C LYS A 206 15.36 -8.49 -5.45
N SER A 207 14.96 -8.09 -6.64
CA SER A 207 15.77 -7.25 -7.54
C SER A 207 15.37 -5.78 -7.42
N LYS A 208 16.34 -4.88 -7.54
CA LYS A 208 16.13 -3.43 -7.62
C LYS A 208 16.91 -2.85 -8.79
N MET A 209 16.26 -2.00 -9.56
CA MET A 209 16.86 -1.20 -10.61
C MET A 209 17.54 0.04 -10.01
N VAL A 210 18.82 0.26 -10.30
CA VAL A 210 19.60 1.37 -9.75
C VAL A 210 20.32 2.13 -10.87
N GLY A 211 20.00 3.41 -11.04
CA GLY A 211 20.70 4.32 -11.95
C GLY A 211 22.01 4.83 -11.35
N ASP A 212 23.10 4.80 -12.12
CA ASP A 212 24.41 5.27 -11.67
C ASP A 212 24.60 6.79 -11.88
N PHE A 213 23.88 7.58 -11.09
CA PHE A 213 23.87 9.05 -11.18
C PHE A 213 25.13 9.74 -10.65
N ARG A 214 26.21 9.02 -10.29
CA ARG A 214 27.44 9.62 -9.73
C ARG A 214 28.05 10.68 -10.66
N ALA A 215 28.05 10.41 -11.96
CA ALA A 215 28.50 11.38 -12.96
C ALA A 215 27.63 12.64 -12.96
N LEU A 216 26.31 12.47 -13.00
CA LEU A 216 25.35 13.58 -12.97
C LEU A 216 25.53 14.42 -11.69
N ASN A 217 25.57 13.76 -10.53
CA ASN A 217 25.72 14.38 -9.21
C ASN A 217 27.03 15.17 -9.04
N THR A 218 28.07 14.82 -9.78
CA THR A 218 29.35 15.56 -9.78
C THR A 218 29.16 16.96 -10.36
N TYR A 219 28.33 17.08 -11.39
CA TYR A 219 28.04 18.36 -12.05
C TYR A 219 26.79 19.05 -11.52
N THR A 220 25.94 18.38 -10.75
CA THR A 220 24.76 19.01 -10.12
C THR A 220 25.18 19.99 -9.02
N ILE A 221 24.71 21.24 -9.16
CA ILE A 221 24.86 22.28 -8.14
C ILE A 221 24.15 21.80 -6.87
N PRO A 222 24.85 21.73 -5.72
CA PRO A 222 24.26 21.24 -4.48
C PRO A 222 23.15 22.19 -4.01
N TYR A 223 21.95 21.64 -3.83
CA TYR A 223 20.85 22.36 -3.20
C TYR A 223 20.89 22.15 -1.69
N ARG A 224 21.35 23.16 -0.94
CA ARG A 224 21.51 23.08 0.52
C ARG A 224 20.27 23.58 1.23
N TYR A 225 19.29 22.70 1.42
CA TYR A 225 18.17 22.95 2.31
C TYR A 225 18.47 22.40 3.71
N PRO A 226 18.11 23.10 4.81
CA PRO A 226 18.32 22.59 6.16
C PRO A 226 17.52 21.31 6.38
N ILE A 227 18.23 20.22 6.65
CA ILE A 227 17.65 18.95 7.11
C ILE A 227 17.90 18.89 8.61
N LEU A 228 16.86 18.55 9.38
CA LEU A 228 16.94 18.36 10.83
C LEU A 228 18.06 17.37 11.17
N ARG A 229 18.89 17.72 12.16
CA ARG A 229 19.92 16.81 12.64
C ARG A 229 19.29 15.81 13.59
N ILE A 230 19.62 14.53 13.41
CA ILE A 230 19.09 13.42 14.23
C ILE A 230 19.19 13.71 15.74
N HIS A 231 20.28 14.32 16.23
CA HIS A 231 20.43 14.65 17.65
C HIS A 231 19.43 15.68 18.18
N GLU A 232 19.07 16.68 17.36
CA GLU A 232 18.07 17.69 17.72
C GLU A 232 16.68 17.03 17.79
N THR A 233 16.41 16.15 16.83
CA THR A 233 15.20 15.31 16.77
C THR A 233 15.05 14.43 18.02
N LEU A 234 16.12 13.74 18.44
CA LEU A 234 16.09 12.87 19.63
C LEU A 234 15.83 13.64 20.93
N THR A 235 16.30 14.88 21.02
CA THR A 235 16.07 15.72 22.20
C THR A 235 14.59 16.10 22.30
N GLN A 236 13.95 16.42 21.17
CA GLN A 236 12.50 16.69 21.12
C GLN A 236 11.67 15.46 21.49
N LEU A 237 12.08 14.28 21.02
CA LEU A 237 11.40 13.01 21.33
C LEU A 237 11.56 12.57 22.79
N SER A 238 12.58 13.04 23.51
CA SER A 238 12.84 12.61 24.90
C SER A 238 11.72 12.92 25.90
N GLN A 239 10.84 13.88 25.57
CA GLN A 239 9.69 14.25 26.40
C GLN A 239 8.37 13.60 25.95
N ALA A 240 8.39 12.87 24.81
CA ALA A 240 7.22 12.21 24.27
C ALA A 240 6.92 10.90 25.03
N LYS A 241 5.62 10.60 25.18
CA LYS A 241 5.13 9.29 25.68
C LYS A 241 4.55 8.43 24.54
N LEU A 242 4.10 9.09 23.49
CA LEU A 242 3.48 8.44 22.34
C LEU A 242 4.21 8.91 21.09
N ILE A 243 4.74 7.99 20.31
CA ILE A 243 5.47 8.27 19.07
C ILE A 243 4.84 7.45 17.94
N LYS A 244 4.58 8.12 16.84
CA LYS A 244 4.08 7.52 15.62
C LYS A 244 5.05 7.86 14.50
N ALA A 245 5.60 6.83 13.86
CA ALA A 245 6.35 6.98 12.64
C ALA A 245 5.48 6.56 11.46
N MET A 246 5.48 7.37 10.41
CA MET A 246 4.82 7.08 9.15
C MET A 246 5.83 7.28 8.02
N ASP A 247 5.83 6.35 7.07
CA ASP A 247 6.69 6.46 5.88
C ASP A 247 5.86 6.91 4.69
N SER A 248 6.43 7.77 3.86
CA SER A 248 5.81 8.18 2.60
C SER A 248 5.96 7.14 1.48
N LEU A 249 4.90 6.93 0.69
CA LEU A 249 4.93 6.01 -0.44
C LEU A 249 5.85 6.52 -1.55
N LYS A 250 7.01 5.89 -1.71
CA LYS A 250 7.97 6.20 -2.78
C LYS A 250 8.18 7.72 -2.90
N GLY A 251 8.37 8.42 -1.77
CA GLY A 251 8.28 9.88 -1.65
C GLY A 251 8.96 10.67 -2.77
N PHE A 252 10.16 10.27 -3.20
CA PHE A 252 10.85 10.98 -4.29
C PHE A 252 10.13 10.94 -5.65
N HIS A 253 9.39 9.87 -5.96
CA HIS A 253 8.62 9.77 -7.20
C HIS A 253 7.36 10.64 -7.19
N GLN A 254 6.93 11.18 -6.04
CA GLN A 254 5.84 12.16 -6.02
C GLN A 254 6.27 13.55 -6.53
N ASN A 255 7.59 13.77 -6.65
CA ASN A 255 8.16 15.04 -7.09
C ASN A 255 8.38 15.04 -8.61
N PHE A 256 7.58 15.83 -9.32
CA PHE A 256 7.73 16.01 -10.76
C PHE A 256 8.98 16.83 -11.10
N LEU A 257 9.64 16.47 -12.19
CA LEU A 257 10.75 17.25 -12.74
C LEU A 257 10.20 18.30 -13.71
N THR A 258 10.84 19.47 -13.75
CA THR A 258 10.56 20.47 -14.80
C THR A 258 10.91 19.91 -16.19
N GLU A 259 10.30 20.44 -17.25
CA GLU A 259 10.59 20.03 -18.64
C GLU A 259 12.08 20.07 -19.01
N ASN A 260 12.82 21.03 -18.43
CA ASN A 260 14.27 21.13 -18.62
C ASN A 260 15.04 20.06 -17.85
N ALA A 261 14.62 19.80 -16.60
CA ALA A 261 15.27 18.81 -15.74
C ALA A 261 15.07 17.38 -16.23
N LYS A 262 13.93 17.03 -16.84
CA LYS A 262 13.61 15.67 -17.36
C LYS A 262 14.68 15.08 -18.28
N LYS A 263 15.43 15.93 -19.00
CA LYS A 263 16.47 15.52 -19.95
C LYS A 263 17.79 15.12 -19.29
N LEU A 264 18.01 15.49 -18.03
CA LEU A 264 19.26 15.26 -17.32
C LEU A 264 19.36 13.86 -16.70
N PRO A 265 18.35 13.33 -15.98
CA PRO A 265 18.44 12.00 -15.38
C PRO A 265 18.07 10.89 -16.37
N ARG A 266 18.28 11.07 -17.68
CA ARG A 266 18.03 10.03 -18.69
C ARG A 266 18.85 8.79 -18.40
N ILE A 267 18.20 7.63 -18.45
CA ILE A 267 18.83 6.33 -18.29
C ILE A 267 19.00 5.60 -19.62
N ILE A 268 20.07 4.82 -19.73
CA ILE A 268 20.35 3.98 -20.89
C ILE A 268 20.47 2.52 -20.46
N VAL A 269 19.76 1.66 -21.18
CA VAL A 269 19.77 0.20 -21.02
C VAL A 269 19.81 -0.47 -22.39
N ASN A 270 19.92 -1.79 -22.43
CA ASN A 270 20.04 -2.55 -23.67
C ASN A 270 18.84 -2.37 -24.63
N CYS A 271 17.65 -2.07 -24.13
CA CYS A 271 16.43 -1.91 -24.91
C CYS A 271 16.11 -0.46 -25.31
N GLY A 272 16.94 0.52 -24.90
CA GLY A 272 16.78 1.92 -25.29
C GLY A 272 17.14 2.92 -24.21
N ILE A 273 16.72 4.17 -24.45
CA ILE A 273 16.93 5.30 -23.56
C ILE A 273 15.56 5.73 -23.03
N PHE A 274 15.51 5.98 -21.73
CA PHE A 274 14.29 6.39 -21.03
C PHE A 274 14.59 7.64 -20.22
N GLU A 275 13.58 8.49 -20.06
CA GLU A 275 13.67 9.70 -19.27
C GLU A 275 12.69 9.65 -18.11
N TYR A 276 13.12 10.20 -16.99
CA TYR A 276 12.33 10.31 -15.78
C TYR A 276 11.44 11.55 -15.87
N LEU A 277 10.14 11.36 -15.62
CA LEU A 277 9.17 12.45 -15.47
C LEU A 277 9.12 12.96 -14.02
N GLN A 278 9.45 12.07 -13.09
CA GLN A 278 9.51 12.32 -11.65
C GLN A 278 10.93 12.07 -11.14
N MET A 279 11.29 12.62 -9.99
CA MET A 279 12.65 12.56 -9.49
C MET A 279 13.10 11.12 -9.21
N PRO A 280 14.21 10.65 -9.81
CA PRO A 280 14.71 9.31 -9.54
C PRO A 280 15.48 9.23 -8.22
N PHE A 281 15.51 8.03 -7.65
CA PHE A 281 16.41 7.70 -6.56
C PHE A 281 17.88 7.88 -6.96
N GLY A 282 18.70 8.38 -6.03
CA GLY A 282 20.15 8.54 -6.22
C GLY A 282 20.59 9.90 -6.76
N ILE A 283 19.65 10.82 -7.05
CA ILE A 283 19.97 12.21 -7.38
C ILE A 283 20.40 12.97 -6.13
N LYS A 284 21.49 13.73 -6.24
CA LYS A 284 22.15 14.46 -5.15
C LYS A 284 21.22 15.33 -4.30
N ASN A 285 20.30 16.04 -4.93
CA ASN A 285 19.47 17.03 -4.26
C ASN A 285 18.11 16.48 -3.82
N ALA A 286 17.84 15.18 -4.05
CA ALA A 286 16.50 14.60 -3.86
C ALA A 286 15.98 14.78 -2.43
N ALA A 287 16.78 14.43 -1.43
CA ALA A 287 16.45 14.59 -0.01
C ALA A 287 16.16 16.04 0.38
N SER A 288 16.97 16.99 -0.09
CA SER A 288 16.82 18.41 0.24
C SER A 288 15.58 19.03 -0.40
N HIS A 289 15.23 18.64 -1.63
CA HIS A 289 13.99 19.08 -2.25
C HIS A 289 12.78 18.49 -1.54
N TYR A 290 12.81 17.19 -1.25
CA TYR A 290 11.72 16.52 -0.54
C TYR A 290 11.48 17.12 0.85
N GLN A 291 12.55 17.35 1.62
CA GLN A 291 12.45 18.04 2.92
C GLN A 291 11.83 19.43 2.81
N ARG A 292 12.20 20.22 1.78
CA ARG A 292 11.60 21.55 1.57
C ARG A 292 10.11 21.45 1.30
N ILE A 293 9.72 20.51 0.46
CA ILE A 293 8.32 20.30 0.09
C ILE A 293 7.53 19.94 1.36
N MET A 294 8.01 18.97 2.13
CA MET A 294 7.39 18.59 3.40
C MET A 294 7.25 19.75 4.40
N ASN A 295 8.29 20.56 4.57
CA ASN A 295 8.21 21.74 5.43
C ASN A 295 7.21 22.79 4.91
N THR A 296 6.95 22.81 3.60
CA THR A 296 5.95 23.71 2.99
C THR A 296 4.53 23.18 3.16
N ILE A 297 4.36 21.85 3.18
CA ILE A 297 3.07 21.18 3.44
C ILE A 297 2.66 21.32 4.91
N PHE A 298 3.61 21.14 5.84
CA PHE A 298 3.38 21.11 7.29
C PHE A 298 4.03 22.28 8.06
N PRO A 299 3.87 23.56 7.65
CA PRO A 299 4.60 24.66 8.26
C PRO A 299 4.12 24.93 9.69
N LYS A 300 2.82 24.75 9.97
CA LYS A 300 2.24 25.00 11.30
C LYS A 300 2.63 23.91 12.28
N GLU A 301 2.49 22.66 11.86
CA GLU A 301 2.80 21.47 12.65
C GLU A 301 4.28 21.43 13.04
N PHE A 302 5.16 21.82 12.11
CA PHE A 302 6.59 21.99 12.36
C PHE A 302 6.88 23.08 13.40
N LEU A 303 6.22 24.24 13.29
CA LEU A 303 6.37 25.36 14.24
C LEU A 303 5.84 25.04 15.64
N GLU A 304 4.78 24.24 15.72
CA GLU A 304 4.22 23.76 16.99
C GLU A 304 5.11 22.70 17.66
N GLY A 305 6.12 22.17 16.95
CA GLY A 305 7.20 21.39 17.52
C GLY A 305 6.83 19.97 17.96
N TRP A 306 5.68 19.43 17.52
CA TRP A 306 5.26 18.05 17.78
C TRP A 306 5.33 17.12 16.54
N LEU A 307 5.62 17.71 15.38
CA LEU A 307 5.85 16.99 14.13
C LEU A 307 7.31 17.12 13.73
N ILE A 308 7.97 15.99 13.57
CA ILE A 308 9.30 15.88 13.00
C ILE A 308 9.14 15.30 11.61
N ILE A 309 9.78 15.92 10.62
CA ILE A 309 9.89 15.35 9.28
C ILE A 309 11.36 15.20 8.95
N TYR A 310 11.77 13.97 8.63
CA TYR A 310 13.12 13.63 8.25
C TYR A 310 13.11 12.92 6.91
N ILE A 311 13.31 13.68 5.83
CA ILE A 311 13.18 13.18 4.46
C ILE A 311 11.83 12.46 4.31
N ASP A 312 11.80 11.15 4.14
CA ASP A 312 10.60 10.34 3.90
C ASP A 312 9.87 9.93 5.20
N ASP A 313 10.50 10.13 6.36
CA ASP A 313 9.96 9.75 7.68
C ASP A 313 9.18 10.90 8.31
N ILE A 314 7.90 10.67 8.60
CA ILE A 314 7.02 11.61 9.30
C ILE A 314 6.75 11.07 10.71
N ILE A 315 7.27 11.78 11.70
CA ILE A 315 7.19 11.38 13.11
C ILE A 315 6.28 12.34 13.87
N VAL A 316 5.14 11.84 14.34
CA VAL A 316 4.20 12.55 15.21
C VAL A 316 4.43 12.08 16.64
N PHE A 317 4.53 13.01 17.59
CA PHE A 317 4.68 12.63 18.99
C PHE A 317 3.80 13.45 19.93
N SER A 318 3.44 12.86 21.07
CA SER A 318 2.52 13.47 22.06
C SER A 318 2.74 13.00 23.49
N GLU A 319 2.17 13.75 24.42
CA GLU A 319 2.19 13.45 25.86
C GLU A 319 0.95 12.64 26.30
N THR A 320 -0.18 12.80 25.61
CA THR A 320 -1.46 12.13 25.91
C THR A 320 -2.08 11.50 24.67
N TRP A 321 -2.90 10.46 24.87
CA TRP A 321 -3.54 9.73 23.78
C TRP A 321 -4.48 10.60 22.94
N ASP A 322 -5.31 11.42 23.59
CA ASP A 322 -6.27 12.28 22.90
C ASP A 322 -5.56 13.37 22.07
N ASN A 323 -4.46 13.94 22.59
CA ASN A 323 -3.61 14.85 21.81
C ASN A 323 -2.97 14.13 20.63
N HIS A 324 -2.56 12.86 20.81
CA HIS A 324 -1.96 12.06 19.75
C HIS A 324 -2.91 11.78 18.60
N LEU A 325 -4.14 11.36 18.89
CA LEU A 325 -5.17 11.18 17.86
C LEU A 325 -5.49 12.50 17.15
N THR A 326 -5.57 13.61 17.89
CA THR A 326 -5.83 14.93 17.30
C THR A 326 -4.70 15.38 16.37
N ARG A 327 -3.44 15.20 16.78
CA ARG A 327 -2.25 15.53 15.96
C ARG A 327 -2.17 14.64 14.73
N LEU A 328 -2.45 13.34 14.88
CA LEU A 328 -2.49 12.39 13.77
C LEU A 328 -3.60 12.74 12.77
N GLU A 329 -4.80 13.08 13.27
CA GLU A 329 -5.91 13.53 12.43
C GLU A 329 -5.53 14.76 11.61
N ARG A 330 -4.82 15.74 12.18
CA ARG A 330 -4.35 16.92 11.43
C ARG A 330 -3.41 16.55 10.29
N VAL A 331 -2.52 15.58 10.50
CA VAL A 331 -1.59 15.13 9.45
C VAL A 331 -2.36 14.43 8.33
N LEU A 332 -3.26 13.49 8.67
CA LEU A 332 -4.09 12.75 7.71
C LEU A 332 -5.07 13.67 6.95
N GLN A 333 -5.62 14.66 7.63
CA GLN A 333 -6.48 15.67 7.02
C GLN A 333 -5.72 16.49 5.97
N LYS A 334 -4.46 16.83 6.23
CA LYS A 334 -3.62 17.56 5.27
C LYS A 334 -3.33 16.72 4.02
N ASP A 335 -3.00 15.45 4.24
CA ASP A 335 -2.70 14.50 3.17
C ASP A 335 -3.92 14.22 2.28
N SER A 336 -5.10 14.08 2.88
CA SER A 336 -6.36 13.88 2.15
C SER A 336 -6.85 15.10 1.33
N THR A 337 -6.17 16.25 1.39
CA THR A 337 -6.53 17.38 0.52
C THR A 337 -5.94 17.19 -0.88
N ASN A 338 -6.71 17.53 -1.93
CA ASN A 338 -6.40 17.33 -3.36
C ASN A 338 -5.05 17.92 -3.85
N GLU A 339 -4.30 18.62 -3.00
CA GLU A 339 -2.97 19.15 -3.33
C GLU A 339 -1.85 18.12 -3.10
N TYR A 340 -2.05 17.10 -2.26
CA TYR A 340 -0.99 16.19 -1.78
C TYR A 340 -1.42 14.72 -1.70
N GLU A 341 -2.43 14.31 -2.47
CA GLU A 341 -3.06 12.98 -2.37
C GLU A 341 -2.03 11.83 -2.30
N ASN A 342 -2.25 10.86 -1.39
CA ASN A 342 -1.48 9.62 -1.27
C ASN A 342 0.00 9.80 -0.84
N LEU A 343 0.29 10.76 0.03
CA LEU A 343 1.65 10.94 0.55
C LEU A 343 2.08 9.76 1.45
N LEU A 344 1.16 9.06 2.12
CA LEU A 344 1.46 8.09 3.18
C LEU A 344 1.33 6.62 2.70
N ASP A 345 2.27 5.77 3.13
CA ASP A 345 2.30 4.32 2.84
C ASP A 345 2.20 3.51 4.13
N LYS A 346 3.12 3.76 5.07
CA LYS A 346 3.34 2.89 6.22
C LYS A 346 3.09 3.62 7.52
N VAL A 347 2.59 2.86 8.49
CA VAL A 347 2.04 3.39 9.74
C VAL A 347 2.54 2.53 10.90
N SER A 348 3.73 2.80 11.42
CA SER A 348 4.32 2.05 12.56
C SER A 348 4.06 2.76 13.89
N PHE A 349 3.51 2.06 14.89
CA PHE A 349 3.06 2.66 16.16
C PHE A 349 3.97 2.26 17.32
N CYS A 350 4.65 3.22 17.94
CA CYS A 350 5.53 2.98 19.10
C CYS A 350 5.09 3.82 20.30
N ILE A 351 4.53 3.16 21.32
CA ILE A 351 4.41 3.76 22.66
C ILE A 351 5.74 3.61 23.38
N GLN A 352 6.20 4.67 24.06
CA GLN A 352 7.42 4.67 24.87
C GLN A 352 7.13 4.94 26.35
#